data_AF-A0A832BCB0-F1
#
_entry.id   AF-A0A832BCB0-F1
#
_cell.length_a   1.000
_cell.length_b   1.000
_cell.length_c   1.000
_cell.angle_alpha   90.00
_cell.angle_beta   90.00
_cell.angle_gamma   90.00
#
_symmetry.space_group_name_H-M   'P 1'
#
loop_
_entity.id
_entity.type
_entity.pdbx_description
1 polymer ?
#
loop_
_entity_poly.entity_id
_entity_poly.type
_entity_poly.pdbx_seq_one_letter_code
_entity_poly.pdbx_strand_id
1 'polypeptide(L)'
;TTAELRDLVQGVRFLERALASPVDKDAMAAELGPLRSMFTKSIVLRRDLPEGAVLREEDLAFKKPGTGIPAAHVAKVLGRRLRRSVAADTLLTEDDLE
;
A
#
# COMPACT_ATOMS: atom_id res chain seq x y z
N THR A 1 34.38 -5.97 31.08
CA THR A 1 34.97 -7.33 31.01
C THR A 1 35.54 -7.57 29.63
N THR A 2 36.38 -8.60 29.42
CA THR A 2 36.88 -8.94 28.08
C THR A 2 35.76 -9.40 27.13
N ALA A 3 34.66 -9.93 27.68
CA ALA A 3 33.46 -10.26 26.93
C ALA A 3 32.79 -9.00 26.36
N GLU A 4 32.55 -7.99 27.18
CA GLU A 4 31.94 -6.72 26.74
C GLU A 4 32.79 -5.99 25.69
N LEU A 5 34.12 -6.07 25.80
CA LEU A 5 35.03 -5.50 24.80
C LEU A 5 34.92 -6.22 23.45
N ARG A 6 34.84 -7.56 23.46
CA ARG A 6 34.62 -8.34 22.24
C ARG A 6 33.30 -7.98 21.58
N ASP A 7 32.24 -7.86 22.37
CA ASP A 7 30.90 -7.54 21.87
C ASP A 7 30.88 -6.12 21.26
N LEU A 8 31.57 -5.17 21.87
CA LEU A 8 31.79 -3.82 21.30
C LEU A 8 32.50 -3.89 19.95
N VAL A 9 33.61 -4.63 19.85
CA VAL A 9 34.37 -4.77 18.60
C VAL A 9 33.51 -5.41 17.50
N GLN A 10 32.75 -6.46 17.83
CA GLN A 10 31.82 -7.09 16.88
C GLN A 10 30.74 -6.11 16.40
N GLY A 11 30.18 -5.30 17.31
CA GLY A 11 29.22 -4.25 16.98
C GLY A 11 29.81 -3.20 16.03
N VAL A 12 31.03 -2.73 16.30
CA VAL A 12 31.72 -1.78 15.41
C VAL A 12 31.90 -2.36 14.01
N ARG A 13 32.39 -3.61 13.89
CA ARG A 13 32.56 -4.27 12.59
C ARG A 13 31.24 -4.54 11.86
N PHE A 14 30.14 -4.74 12.59
CA PHE A 14 28.81 -4.83 11.99
C PHE A 14 28.36 -3.48 11.41
N LEU A 15 28.50 -2.41 12.19
CA LEU A 15 28.11 -1.06 11.77
C LEU A 15 28.94 -0.56 10.58
N GLU A 16 30.25 -0.81 10.56
CA GLU A 16 31.12 -0.47 9.41
C GLU A 16 30.60 -1.10 8.12
N ARG A 17 30.21 -2.38 8.14
CA ARG A 17 29.64 -3.06 6.98
C ARG A 17 28.26 -2.52 6.59
N ALA A 18 27.40 -2.25 7.57
CA ALA A 18 26.07 -1.70 7.31
C ALA A 18 26.17 -0.30 6.66
N LEU A 19 27.07 0.54 7.16
CA LEU A 19 27.30 1.89 6.63
C LEU A 19 27.95 1.88 5.24
N ALA A 20 28.78 0.86 4.95
CA ALA A 20 29.40 0.67 3.63
C ALA A 20 28.48 0.01 2.59
N SER A 21 27.20 -0.25 2.93
CA SER A 21 26.22 -0.85 2.03
C SER A 21 25.15 0.18 1.63
N PRO A 22 25.44 1.07 0.65
CA PRO A 22 24.47 2.05 0.20
C PRO A 22 23.22 1.36 -0.37
N VAL A 23 22.05 1.90 -0.03
CA VAL A 23 20.76 1.38 -0.50
C VAL A 23 20.24 2.28 -1.61
N ASP A 24 20.08 1.72 -2.81
CA ASP A 24 19.29 2.32 -3.87
C ASP A 24 17.80 2.01 -3.65
N LYS A 25 17.06 3.03 -3.21
CA LYS A 25 15.64 2.89 -2.89
C LYS A 25 14.77 2.69 -4.13
N ASP A 26 15.20 3.21 -5.28
CA ASP A 26 14.44 3.09 -6.52
C ASP A 26 14.58 1.66 -7.09
N ALA A 27 15.80 1.11 -7.07
CA ALA A 27 16.04 -0.28 -7.41
C ALA A 27 15.26 -1.25 -6.50
N MET A 28 15.27 -1.01 -5.18
CA MET A 28 14.47 -1.80 -4.23
C MET A 28 12.97 -1.65 -4.46
N ALA A 29 12.48 -0.45 -4.79
CA ALA A 29 11.06 -0.24 -5.07
C ALA A 29 10.60 -1.04 -6.30
N ALA A 30 11.43 -1.12 -7.34
CA ALA A 30 11.17 -1.95 -8.51
C ALA A 30 11.13 -3.45 -8.17
N GLU A 31 12.10 -3.95 -7.40
CA GLU A 31 12.14 -5.35 -6.97
C GLU A 31 10.93 -5.73 -6.09
N LEU A 32 10.52 -4.82 -5.20
CA LEU A 32 9.37 -5.03 -4.30
C LEU A 32 8.02 -4.82 -4.99
N GLY A 33 7.98 -4.44 -6.27
CA GLY A 33 6.75 -4.18 -7.03
C GLY A 33 5.72 -5.31 -6.95
N PRO A 34 6.08 -6.58 -7.25
CA PRO A 34 5.16 -7.72 -7.16
C PRO A 34 4.64 -7.97 -5.73
N LEU A 35 5.50 -7.80 -4.71
CA LEU A 35 5.07 -7.93 -3.33
C LEU A 35 4.08 -6.82 -2.96
N ARG A 36 4.33 -5.58 -3.40
CA ARG A 36 3.42 -4.47 -3.18
C ARG A 36 2.08 -4.69 -3.85
N SER A 37 2.04 -5.15 -5.11
CA SER A 37 0.78 -5.40 -5.81
C SER A 37 -0.04 -6.52 -5.16
N MET A 38 0.58 -7.56 -4.59
CA MET A 38 -0.13 -8.64 -3.90
C MET A 38 -0.56 -8.29 -2.47
N PHE A 39 0.28 -7.57 -1.72
CA PHE A 39 0.10 -7.43 -0.28
C PHE A 39 -0.40 -6.05 0.18
N THR A 40 -0.38 -5.03 -0.68
CA THR A 40 -1.04 -3.76 -0.36
C THR A 40 -2.55 -3.88 -0.57
N LYS A 41 -3.30 -2.95 0.03
CA LYS A 41 -4.77 -2.93 -0.05
C LYS A 41 -5.21 -1.93 -1.11
N SER A 42 -6.21 -2.31 -1.89
CA SER A 42 -7.01 -1.40 -2.71
C SER A 42 -8.31 -1.06 -2.01
N ILE A 43 -8.96 0.01 -2.47
CA ILE A 43 -10.30 0.40 -2.07
C ILE A 43 -11.31 -0.53 -2.76
N VAL A 44 -12.26 -1.06 -2.00
CA VAL A 44 -13.40 -1.84 -2.49
C VAL A 44 -14.70 -1.24 -1.99
N LEU A 45 -15.81 -1.55 -2.66
CA LEU A 45 -17.12 -1.25 -2.10
C LEU A 45 -17.52 -2.24 -1.00
N ARG A 46 -18.10 -1.73 0.08
CA ARG A 46 -18.66 -2.53 1.17
C ARG A 46 -20.05 -3.09 0.81
N ARG A 47 -20.78 -2.41 -0.06
CA ARG A 47 -22.13 -2.75 -0.50
C ARG A 47 -22.31 -2.38 -1.96
N ASP A 48 -23.31 -2.96 -2.60
CA ASP A 48 -23.70 -2.58 -3.96
C ASP A 48 -24.09 -1.09 -3.98
N LEU A 49 -23.55 -0.35 -4.94
CA LEU A 49 -23.92 1.04 -5.18
C LEU A 49 -24.33 1.25 -6.64
N PRO A 50 -25.41 1.99 -6.90
CA PRO A 50 -25.84 2.30 -8.25
C PRO A 50 -24.91 3.33 -8.91
N GLU A 51 -24.98 3.39 -10.24
CA GLU A 51 -24.47 4.51 -11.02
C GLU A 51 -24.97 5.84 -10.43
N GLY A 52 -24.07 6.83 -10.39
CA GLY A 52 -24.39 8.14 -9.87
C GLY A 52 -24.31 8.28 -8.34
N ALA A 53 -24.05 7.20 -7.60
CA ALA A 53 -23.86 7.26 -6.16
C ALA A 53 -22.58 8.04 -5.80
N VAL A 54 -22.67 8.88 -4.77
CA VAL A 54 -21.52 9.62 -4.21
C VAL A 54 -20.88 8.80 -3.10
N LEU A 55 -19.59 8.53 -3.22
CA LEU A 55 -18.86 7.66 -2.30
C LEU A 55 -18.64 8.32 -0.94
N ARG A 56 -19.07 7.63 0.12
CA ARG A 56 -18.84 8.00 1.52
C ARG A 56 -17.95 6.98 2.22
N GLU A 57 -17.42 7.34 3.39
CA GLU A 57 -16.54 6.44 4.15
C GLU A 57 -17.19 5.09 4.48
N GLU A 58 -18.49 5.11 4.80
CA GLU A 58 -19.29 3.91 5.10
C GLU A 58 -19.43 2.94 3.91
N ASP A 59 -19.34 3.46 2.69
CA ASP A 59 -19.44 2.67 1.46
C ASP A 59 -18.15 1.95 1.12
N LEU A 60 -17.03 2.32 1.75
CA LEU A 60 -15.71 1.82 1.40
C LEU A 60 -15.21 0.76 2.39
N ALA A 61 -14.43 -0.17 1.85
CA ALA A 61 -13.57 -1.07 2.61
C ALA A 61 -12.22 -1.19 1.91
N PHE A 62 -11.25 -1.85 2.55
CA PHE A 62 -9.89 -1.97 2.03
C PHE A 62 -9.44 -3.42 2.05
N LYS A 63 -9.24 -4.00 0.86
CA LYS A 63 -8.89 -5.42 0.68
C LYS A 63 -7.67 -5.56 -0.22
N LYS A 64 -6.92 -6.65 -0.04
CA LYS A 64 -5.90 -7.09 -1.00
C LYS A 64 -6.60 -7.74 -2.20
N PRO A 65 -5.99 -7.78 -3.40
CA PRO A 65 -4.68 -7.24 -3.76
C PRO A 65 -4.69 -5.71 -3.97
N GLY A 66 -3.50 -5.13 -4.12
CA GLY A 66 -3.23 -3.72 -4.38
C GLY A 66 -3.29 -3.35 -5.86
N THR A 67 -4.18 -3.97 -6.64
CA THR A 67 -4.30 -3.80 -8.10
C THR A 67 -5.40 -2.82 -8.52
N GLY A 68 -6.22 -2.34 -7.59
CA GLY A 68 -7.17 -1.24 -7.79
C GLY A 68 -6.62 0.08 -7.25
N ILE A 69 -7.50 1.03 -6.98
CA ILE A 69 -7.11 2.30 -6.35
C ILE A 69 -6.50 2.01 -4.97
N PRO A 70 -5.27 2.45 -4.67
CA PRO A 70 -4.62 2.19 -3.39
C PRO A 70 -5.43 2.73 -2.21
N ALA A 71 -5.47 1.99 -1.09
CA ALA A 71 -6.16 2.42 0.13
C ALA A 71 -5.67 3.78 0.66
N ALA A 72 -4.39 4.11 0.43
CA ALA A 72 -3.81 5.40 0.79
C ALA A 72 -4.45 6.59 0.03
N HIS A 73 -5.16 6.35 -1.07
CA HIS A 73 -5.83 7.38 -1.87
C HIS A 73 -7.30 7.58 -1.48
N VAL A 74 -7.77 7.05 -0.35
CA VAL A 74 -9.17 7.18 0.09
C VAL A 74 -9.68 8.63 0.07
N ALA A 75 -8.86 9.59 0.50
CA ALA A 75 -9.22 11.01 0.50
C ALA A 75 -9.51 11.58 -0.90
N LYS A 76 -8.96 10.98 -1.97
CA LYS A 76 -9.21 11.37 -3.36
C LYS A 76 -10.48 10.75 -3.92
N VAL A 77 -10.98 9.68 -3.30
CA VAL A 77 -12.15 8.92 -3.75
C VAL A 77 -13.43 9.36 -3.05
N LEU A 78 -13.32 9.77 -1.78
CA LEU A 78 -14.45 10.30 -1.03
C LEU A 78 -15.06 11.52 -1.72
N GLY A 79 -16.38 11.54 -1.84
CA GLY A 79 -17.13 12.60 -2.52
C GLY A 79 -17.16 12.48 -4.05
N ARG A 80 -16.40 11.56 -4.66
CA ARG A 80 -16.54 11.27 -6.10
C ARG A 80 -17.78 10.44 -6.37
N ARG A 81 -18.24 10.52 -7.62
CA ARG A 81 -19.44 9.83 -8.10
C ARG A 81 -19.06 8.61 -8.93
N LEU A 82 -19.83 7.52 -8.77
CA LEU A 82 -19.69 6.35 -9.61
C LEU A 82 -20.21 6.59 -11.03
N ARG A 83 -19.43 6.23 -12.05
CA ARG A 83 -19.80 6.25 -13.48
C ARG A 83 -20.66 5.08 -13.91
N ARG A 84 -20.78 4.05 -13.08
CA ARG A 84 -21.60 2.85 -13.30
C ARG A 84 -21.97 2.21 -11.98
N SER A 85 -22.96 1.33 -11.99
CA SER A 85 -23.25 0.49 -10.82
C SER A 85 -22.08 -0.46 -10.53
N VAL A 86 -21.69 -0.56 -9.27
CA VAL A 86 -20.57 -1.40 -8.82
C VAL A 86 -21.05 -2.27 -7.66
N ALA A 87 -20.77 -3.57 -7.75
CA ALA A 87 -21.15 -4.52 -6.72
C ALA A 87 -20.20 -4.45 -5.51
N ALA A 88 -20.70 -4.88 -4.35
CA ALA A 88 -19.92 -5.10 -3.16
C ALA A 88 -18.67 -5.96 -3.45
N ASP A 89 -17.60 -5.72 -2.70
CA ASP A 89 -16.32 -6.41 -2.80
C ASP A 89 -15.57 -6.24 -4.13
N THR A 90 -16.07 -5.40 -5.04
CA THR A 90 -15.36 -5.00 -6.26
C THR A 90 -14.25 -4.01 -5.93
N LEU A 91 -13.04 -4.23 -6.46
CA LEU A 91 -11.94 -3.26 -6.42
C LEU A 91 -12.30 -2.05 -7.28
N LEU A 92 -12.29 -0.86 -6.68
CA LEU A 92 -12.51 0.36 -7.43
C LEU A 92 -11.31 0.69 -8.31
N THR A 93 -11.60 1.13 -9.52
CA THR A 93 -10.63 1.64 -10.50
C THR A 93 -10.98 3.08 -10.87
N GLU A 94 -10.05 3.82 -11.48
CA GLU A 94 -10.33 5.20 -11.91
C GLU A 94 -11.44 5.27 -12.97
N ASP A 95 -11.64 4.21 -13.75
CA ASP A 95 -12.71 4.12 -14.75
C ASP A 95 -14.11 4.06 -14.12
N ASP A 96 -14.21 3.67 -12.85
CA ASP A 96 -15.46 3.64 -12.11
C ASP A 96 -15.89 5.02 -11.59
N LEU A 97 -15.02 6.05 -11.66
CA LEU A 97 -15.19 7.32 -10.94
C LEU A 97 -15.22 8.54 -11.87
N GLU A 98 -16.12 9.50 -11.61
CA GLU A 98 -16.24 10.80 -12.32
C GLU A 98 -15.07 11.74 -12.10
#